data_AF-A0A1I7FLF8-F1
#
_entry.id   AF-A0A1I7FLF8-F1
#
_cell.length_a   1.000
_cell.length_b   1.000
_cell.length_c   1.000
_cell.angle_alpha   90.00
_cell.angle_beta   90.00
_cell.angle_gamma   90.00
#
_symmetry.space_group_name_H-M   'P 1'
#
loop_
_entity.id
_entity.type
_entity.pdbx_description
1 polymer ?
#
loop_
_entity_poly.entity_id
_entity_poly.type
_entity_poly.pdbx_seq_one_letter_code
_entity_poly.pdbx_strand_id
1 'polypeptide(L)'
;MSSFYVGTESLSMITDVISRYLLVGFDAFGFEFPNEIEILFRGESDERIFKGLAGTNLSALEARYGQKGAAEMYDGKDYEEGHDIWKSGGGVQTWHYQLLKSLHCYLYQCSEGDVSDSPIYEAIEKLSERLTKYIVFHLPEYKEAEWK
;
A
#
# COMPACT_ATOMS: atom_id res chain seq x y z
N MET A 1 -3.01 -22.16 4.19
CA MET A 1 -3.61 -20.86 3.82
C MET A 1 -3.78 -20.86 2.31
N SER A 2 -4.98 -20.56 1.83
CA SER A 2 -5.32 -20.44 0.40
C SER A 2 -4.49 -19.32 -0.24
N SER A 3 -4.14 -19.42 -1.52
CA SER A 3 -3.33 -18.43 -2.26
C SER A 3 -3.90 -17.02 -2.07
N PHE A 4 -3.18 -16.15 -1.34
CA PHE A 4 -3.55 -14.75 -1.14
C PHE A 4 -3.27 -13.98 -2.43
N TYR A 5 -4.26 -13.88 -3.30
CA TYR A 5 -4.23 -12.97 -4.43
C TYR A 5 -4.47 -11.53 -3.92
N VAL A 6 -3.59 -10.59 -4.26
CA VAL A 6 -3.84 -9.17 -4.00
C VAL A 6 -4.89 -8.72 -5.02
N GLY A 7 -6.12 -8.54 -4.54
CA GLY A 7 -7.24 -8.12 -5.37
C GLY A 7 -7.17 -6.66 -5.80
N THR A 8 -7.92 -6.33 -6.86
CA THR A 8 -8.09 -4.96 -7.38
C THR A 8 -8.43 -3.97 -6.27
N GLU A 9 -9.32 -4.33 -5.35
CA GLU A 9 -9.69 -3.48 -4.20
C GLU A 9 -8.48 -3.07 -3.34
N SER A 10 -7.55 -3.99 -3.06
CA SER A 10 -6.35 -3.67 -2.27
C SER A 10 -5.38 -2.77 -3.05
N LEU A 11 -5.23 -2.99 -4.35
CA LEU A 11 -4.39 -2.14 -5.20
C LEU A 11 -4.99 -0.75 -5.39
N SER A 12 -6.30 -0.65 -5.59
CA SER A 12 -7.04 0.61 -5.67
C SER A 12 -6.91 1.38 -4.36
N MET A 13 -7.10 0.73 -3.20
CA MET A 13 -6.94 1.42 -1.92
C MET A 13 -5.54 2.02 -1.73
N ILE A 14 -4.49 1.27 -2.07
CA ILE A 14 -3.11 1.78 -2.01
C ILE A 14 -2.94 2.95 -2.99
N THR A 15 -3.50 2.83 -4.19
CA THR A 15 -3.48 3.87 -5.22
C THR A 15 -4.17 5.15 -4.76
N ASP A 16 -5.42 5.07 -4.29
CA ASP A 16 -6.21 6.21 -3.79
C ASP A 16 -5.42 6.99 -2.74
N VAL A 17 -4.78 6.28 -1.81
CA VAL A 17 -3.99 6.87 -0.73
C VAL A 17 -2.73 7.56 -1.24
N ILE A 18 -1.97 6.92 -2.14
CA ILE A 18 -0.77 7.51 -2.74
C ILE A 18 -1.14 8.74 -3.57
N SER A 19 -2.10 8.62 -4.48
CA SER A 19 -2.58 9.70 -5.33
C SER A 19 -3.04 10.89 -4.49
N ARG A 20 -3.80 10.61 -3.44
CA ARG A 20 -4.29 11.66 -2.56
C ARG A 20 -3.14 12.30 -1.77
N TYR A 21 -2.18 11.53 -1.25
CA TYR A 21 -0.99 12.09 -0.63
C TYR A 21 -0.23 13.03 -1.56
N LEU A 22 -0.01 12.63 -2.81
CA LEU A 22 0.69 13.47 -3.79
C LEU A 22 -0.07 14.75 -4.14
N LEU A 23 -1.40 14.75 -3.97
CA LEU A 23 -2.25 15.92 -4.22
C LEU A 23 -2.30 16.90 -3.03
N VAL A 24 -2.45 16.40 -1.80
CA VAL A 24 -2.74 17.24 -0.62
C VAL A 24 -1.63 17.28 0.43
N GLY A 25 -0.65 16.39 0.36
CA GLY A 25 0.50 16.32 1.27
C GLY A 25 0.20 15.78 2.67
N PHE A 26 1.18 15.94 3.56
CA PHE A 26 1.22 15.40 4.93
C PHE A 26 -0.01 15.75 5.79
N ASP A 27 -0.43 17.01 5.75
CA ASP A 27 -1.45 17.56 6.67
C ASP A 27 -2.81 16.85 6.57
N ALA A 28 -3.06 16.12 5.48
CA ALA A 28 -4.30 15.39 5.26
C ALA A 28 -4.35 14.00 5.88
N PHE A 29 -3.19 13.35 6.10
CA PHE A 29 -3.11 11.95 6.54
C PHE A 29 -2.71 11.79 8.01
N GLY A 30 -2.09 12.83 8.58
CA GLY A 30 -1.60 12.80 9.96
C GLY A 30 -0.31 12.01 10.16
N PHE A 31 0.25 11.43 9.09
CA PHE A 31 1.54 10.74 9.13
C PHE A 31 2.40 11.04 7.89
N GLU A 32 3.69 10.82 8.06
CA GLU A 32 4.72 11.11 7.06
C GLU A 32 4.77 9.97 6.05
N PHE A 33 4.55 10.31 4.78
CA PHE A 33 4.80 9.39 3.68
C PHE A 33 6.30 9.34 3.38
N PRO A 34 6.80 8.17 2.96
CA PRO A 34 8.20 8.03 2.58
C PRO A 34 8.51 8.80 1.28
N ASN A 35 9.70 9.41 1.21
CA ASN A 35 10.15 10.18 0.04
C ASN A 35 10.17 9.35 -1.25
N GLU A 36 10.35 8.03 -1.12
CA GLU A 36 10.37 7.06 -2.22
C GLU A 36 9.04 7.07 -3.00
N ILE A 37 7.92 7.30 -2.32
CA ILE A 37 6.60 7.45 -2.97
C ILE A 37 6.58 8.69 -3.85
N GLU A 38 7.14 9.82 -3.38
CA GLU A 38 7.23 11.02 -4.20
C GLU A 38 8.18 10.83 -5.39
N ILE A 39 9.33 10.18 -5.18
CA ILE A 39 10.31 9.95 -6.24
C ILE A 39 9.69 9.09 -7.35
N LEU A 40 8.92 8.06 -7.00
CA LEU A 40 8.37 7.12 -7.96
C LEU A 40 7.11 7.63 -8.68
N PHE A 41 6.26 8.39 -7.98
CA PHE A 41 4.89 8.62 -8.44
C PHE A 41 4.52 10.10 -8.59
N ARG A 42 5.41 11.06 -8.26
CA ARG A 42 5.11 12.49 -8.41
C ARG A 42 4.77 12.84 -9.85
N GLY A 43 3.54 13.33 -10.04
CA GLY A 43 3.02 13.73 -11.36
C GLY A 43 2.48 12.59 -12.20
N GLU A 44 2.51 11.35 -11.69
CA GLU A 44 1.84 10.22 -12.33
C GLU A 44 0.33 10.27 -12.08
N SER A 45 -0.46 9.70 -12.99
CA SER A 45 -1.90 9.51 -12.80
C SER A 45 -2.18 8.30 -11.91
N ASP A 46 -3.38 8.25 -11.33
CA ASP A 46 -3.87 7.10 -10.55
C ASP A 46 -3.72 5.79 -11.33
N GLU A 47 -4.07 5.80 -12.62
CA GLU A 47 -3.93 4.64 -13.51
C GLU A 47 -2.46 4.17 -13.63
N ARG A 48 -1.50 5.11 -13.65
CA ARG A 48 -0.08 4.80 -13.75
C ARG A 48 0.47 4.25 -12.44
N ILE A 49 0.05 4.82 -11.31
CA ILE A 49 0.37 4.32 -9.97
C ILE A 49 -0.16 2.88 -9.82
N PHE A 50 -1.44 2.69 -10.12
CA PHE A 50 -2.11 1.39 -10.08
C PHE A 50 -1.39 0.35 -10.93
N LYS A 51 -1.06 0.69 -12.19
CA LYS A 51 -0.33 -0.21 -13.11
C LYS A 51 1.06 -0.56 -12.60
N GLY A 52 1.77 0.35 -11.94
CA GLY A 52 3.06 0.07 -11.31
C GLY A 52 2.93 -0.95 -10.17
N LEU A 53 1.94 -0.77 -9.30
CA LEU A 53 1.66 -1.70 -8.20
C LEU A 53 1.23 -3.08 -8.74
N ALA A 54 0.31 -3.10 -9.69
CA ALA A 54 -0.19 -4.30 -10.34
C ALA A 54 0.92 -5.08 -11.05
N GLY A 55 1.79 -4.39 -11.79
CA GLY A 55 2.92 -5.02 -12.48
C GLY A 55 3.87 -5.74 -11.53
N THR A 56 4.21 -5.09 -10.41
CA THR A 56 5.05 -5.68 -9.35
C THR A 56 4.39 -6.93 -8.74
N ASN A 57 3.10 -6.84 -8.42
CA ASN A 57 2.31 -7.96 -7.91
C ASN A 57 2.24 -9.15 -8.89
N LEU A 58 2.06 -8.86 -10.19
CA LEU A 58 2.05 -9.85 -11.25
C LEU A 58 3.40 -10.55 -11.39
N SER A 59 4.51 -9.81 -11.40
CA SER A 59 5.85 -10.39 -11.45
C SER A 59 6.10 -11.33 -10.27
N ALA A 60 5.59 -11.00 -9.08
CA ALA A 60 5.73 -11.86 -7.91
C ALA A 60 4.89 -13.14 -8.02
N LEU A 61 3.67 -13.04 -8.57
CA LEU A 61 2.83 -14.21 -8.86
C LEU A 61 3.50 -15.14 -9.88
N GLU A 62 4.08 -14.57 -10.95
CA GLU A 62 4.81 -15.34 -11.96
C GLU A 62 6.01 -16.06 -11.36
N ALA A 63 6.80 -15.36 -10.53
CA ALA A 63 7.95 -15.94 -9.84
C ALA A 63 7.54 -17.08 -8.89
N ARG A 64 6.41 -16.93 -8.17
CA ARG A 64 5.93 -17.90 -7.19
C ARG A 64 5.39 -19.18 -7.82
N TYR A 65 4.60 -19.05 -8.88
CA TYR A 65 3.86 -20.18 -9.45
C TYR A 65 4.49 -20.78 -10.70
N GLY A 66 5.51 -20.13 -11.29
CA GLY A 66 6.27 -20.65 -12.43
C GLY A 66 5.41 -20.94 -13.68
N GLN A 67 4.17 -20.46 -13.71
CA GLN A 67 3.18 -20.75 -14.75
C GLN A 67 2.83 -19.49 -15.54
N LYS A 68 2.90 -19.62 -16.87
CA LYS A 68 2.12 -18.79 -17.80
C LYS A 68 0.65 -18.91 -17.38
N GLY A 69 0.08 -17.83 -16.84
CA GLY A 69 -1.30 -17.82 -16.33
C GLY A 69 -1.52 -17.00 -15.05
N ALA A 70 -0.47 -16.60 -14.33
CA ALA A 70 -0.59 -15.65 -13.21
C ALA A 70 -1.25 -14.32 -13.64
N ALA A 71 -0.89 -13.83 -14.83
CA ALA A 71 -1.55 -12.70 -15.48
C ALA A 71 -3.01 -12.97 -15.88
N GLU A 72 -3.43 -14.23 -16.03
CA GLU A 72 -4.82 -14.62 -16.32
C GLU A 72 -5.67 -14.67 -15.04
N MET A 73 -5.05 -14.84 -13.86
CA MET A 73 -5.72 -14.68 -12.56
C MET A 73 -5.98 -13.22 -12.21
N TYR A 74 -5.21 -12.32 -12.82
CA TYR A 74 -5.43 -10.89 -12.75
C TYR A 74 -6.43 -10.51 -13.86
N ASP A 75 -7.69 -10.27 -13.49
CA ASP A 75 -8.71 -9.91 -14.48
C ASP A 75 -8.48 -8.53 -15.12
N GLY A 76 -7.44 -7.81 -14.68
CA GLY A 76 -7.05 -6.53 -15.23
C GLY A 76 -8.11 -5.45 -15.08
N LYS A 77 -9.13 -5.66 -14.21
CA LYS A 77 -10.17 -4.66 -14.00
C LYS A 77 -9.53 -3.33 -13.64
N ASP A 78 -10.09 -2.31 -14.26
CA ASP A 78 -9.65 -0.94 -14.15
C ASP A 78 -9.59 -0.51 -12.68
N TYR A 79 -8.72 0.47 -12.42
CA TYR A 79 -8.68 1.17 -11.15
C TYR A 79 -10.09 1.60 -10.74
N GLU A 80 -10.53 1.14 -9.57
CA GLU A 80 -11.81 1.49 -8.97
C GLU A 80 -11.58 2.59 -7.93
N GLU A 81 -11.86 3.84 -8.32
CA GLU A 81 -11.81 5.00 -7.42
C GLU A 81 -12.94 4.92 -6.38
N GLY A 82 -12.69 5.46 -5.18
CA GLY A 82 -13.78 5.86 -4.29
C GLY A 82 -13.73 5.23 -2.90
N HIS A 83 -12.55 4.87 -2.40
CA HIS A 83 -12.42 4.54 -0.99
C HIS A 83 -12.67 5.80 -0.16
N ASP A 84 -13.62 5.72 0.79
CA ASP A 84 -13.90 6.78 1.75
C ASP A 84 -12.73 6.88 2.77
N ILE A 85 -11.57 7.33 2.28
CA ILE A 85 -10.34 7.52 3.07
C ILE A 85 -10.35 8.84 3.83
N TRP A 86 -11.49 9.55 3.88
CA TRP A 86 -11.54 10.89 4.42
C TRP A 86 -12.68 11.10 5.42
N LYS A 87 -12.30 11.07 6.70
CA LYS A 87 -12.98 11.87 7.72
C LYS A 87 -11.97 12.83 8.30
N SER A 88 -12.21 14.13 8.16
CA SER A 88 -11.45 15.14 8.89
C SER A 88 -11.57 14.87 10.40
N GLY A 89 -10.46 14.57 11.06
CA GLY A 89 -10.44 14.31 12.50
C GLY A 89 -9.06 13.79 12.91
N GLY A 90 -8.48 14.39 13.96
CA GLY A 90 -7.19 13.95 14.47
C GLY A 90 -7.26 12.53 15.02
N GLY A 91 -6.28 11.70 14.66
CA GLY A 91 -6.09 10.34 15.19
C GLY A 91 -6.28 9.22 14.19
N VAL A 92 -6.09 7.98 14.68
CA VAL A 92 -6.23 6.75 13.88
C VAL A 92 -7.71 6.46 13.61
N GLN A 93 -8.01 6.10 12.38
CA GLN A 93 -9.34 5.80 11.87
C GLN A 93 -9.38 4.41 11.24
N THR A 94 -10.57 3.85 11.03
CA THR A 94 -10.76 2.50 10.47
C THR A 94 -10.01 2.29 9.16
N TRP A 95 -9.97 3.29 8.29
CA TRP A 95 -9.28 3.19 6.99
C TRP A 95 -7.76 3.00 7.15
N HIS A 96 -7.13 3.49 8.22
CA HIS A 96 -5.70 3.25 8.47
C HIS A 96 -5.41 1.77 8.67
N TYR A 97 -6.27 1.05 9.40
CA TYR A 97 -6.13 -0.39 9.58
C TYR A 97 -6.39 -1.17 8.30
N GLN A 98 -7.37 -0.72 7.51
CA GLN A 98 -7.66 -1.36 6.23
C GLN A 98 -6.51 -1.14 5.24
N LEU A 99 -5.94 0.06 5.19
CA LEU A 99 -4.75 0.37 4.39
C LEU A 99 -3.58 -0.51 4.83
N LEU A 100 -3.32 -0.62 6.14
CA LEU A 100 -2.23 -1.46 6.64
C LEU A 100 -2.41 -2.93 6.25
N LYS A 101 -3.64 -3.45 6.28
CA LYS A 101 -3.93 -4.81 5.79
C LYS A 101 -3.66 -4.95 4.29
N SER A 102 -4.05 -3.97 3.47
CA SER A 102 -3.78 -3.96 2.03
C SER A 102 -2.28 -3.91 1.74
N LEU A 103 -1.53 -3.07 2.46
CA LEU A 103 -0.06 -2.99 2.36
C LEU A 103 0.59 -4.31 2.77
N HIS A 104 0.18 -4.93 3.89
CA HIS A 104 0.72 -6.23 4.30
C HIS A 104 0.40 -7.35 3.31
N CYS A 105 -0.81 -7.36 2.74
CA CYS A 105 -1.18 -8.32 1.70
C CYS A 105 -0.28 -8.16 0.47
N TYR A 106 -0.08 -6.92 0.02
CA TYR A 106 0.80 -6.58 -1.09
C TYR A 106 2.25 -7.01 -0.83
N LEU A 107 2.81 -6.65 0.32
CA LEU A 107 4.19 -6.98 0.70
C LEU A 107 4.41 -8.48 0.84
N TYR A 108 3.47 -9.21 1.43
CA TYR A 108 3.54 -10.67 1.54
C TYR A 108 3.52 -11.34 0.17
N GLN A 109 2.70 -10.84 -0.76
CA GLN A 109 2.66 -11.38 -2.11
C GLN A 109 3.94 -11.06 -2.88
N CYS A 110 4.49 -9.86 -2.71
CA CYS A 110 5.67 -9.38 -3.42
C CYS A 110 7.01 -9.76 -2.77
N SER A 111 7.02 -10.38 -1.59
CA SER A 111 8.24 -10.83 -0.90
C SER A 111 8.84 -12.12 -1.46
N GLU A 112 8.20 -12.73 -2.46
CA GLU A 112 8.61 -13.99 -3.07
C GLU A 112 9.34 -13.70 -4.41
N GLY A 113 10.47 -14.38 -4.65
CA GLY A 113 11.30 -14.16 -5.84
C GLY A 113 12.17 -12.90 -5.78
N ASP A 114 12.53 -12.34 -6.93
CA ASP A 114 13.40 -11.15 -7.05
C ASP A 114 12.62 -9.81 -6.97
N VAL A 115 11.33 -9.84 -6.63
CA VAL A 115 10.45 -8.66 -6.64
C VAL A 115 10.68 -7.75 -5.43
N SER A 116 11.19 -8.32 -4.33
CA SER A 116 11.56 -7.57 -3.12
C SER A 116 12.64 -6.50 -3.37
N ASP A 117 13.42 -6.65 -4.44
CA ASP A 117 14.48 -5.71 -4.81
C ASP A 117 13.96 -4.53 -5.66
N SER A 118 12.65 -4.48 -5.95
CA SER A 118 12.06 -3.41 -6.75
C SER A 118 11.89 -2.11 -5.93
N PRO A 119 12.12 -0.93 -6.54
CA PRO A 119 11.89 0.35 -5.85
C PRO A 119 10.45 0.54 -5.35
N ILE A 120 9.46 -0.03 -6.06
CA ILE A 120 8.06 0.02 -5.64
C ILE A 120 7.86 -0.79 -4.36
N TYR A 121 8.44 -2.00 -4.27
CA TYR A 121 8.37 -2.79 -3.05
C TYR A 121 8.94 -2.04 -1.85
N GLU A 122 10.14 -1.47 -1.99
CA GLU A 122 10.80 -0.69 -0.94
C GLU A 122 9.95 0.51 -0.50
N ALA A 123 9.36 1.25 -1.45
CA ALA A 123 8.51 2.39 -1.15
C ALA A 123 7.24 1.98 -0.37
N ILE A 124 6.64 0.84 -0.73
CA ILE A 124 5.45 0.31 -0.07
C ILE A 124 5.78 -0.27 1.31
N GLU A 125 6.95 -0.88 1.47
CA GLU A 125 7.44 -1.36 2.77
C GLU A 125 7.59 -0.19 3.73
N LYS A 126 8.30 0.86 3.32
CA LYS A 126 8.46 2.09 4.10
C LYS A 126 7.13 2.75 4.42
N LEU A 127 6.17 2.75 3.48
CA LEU A 127 4.83 3.28 3.73
C LEU A 127 4.12 2.48 4.84
N SER A 128 4.22 1.15 4.79
CA SER A 128 3.67 0.26 5.82
C SER A 128 4.30 0.51 7.20
N GLU A 129 5.61 0.70 7.26
CA GLU A 129 6.32 1.03 8.50
C GLU A 129 5.84 2.37 9.10
N ARG A 130 5.73 3.41 8.26
CA ARG A 130 5.28 4.74 8.70
C ARG A 130 3.84 4.72 9.21
N LEU A 131 2.96 4.00 8.53
CA LEU A 131 1.57 3.82 8.94
C LEU A 131 1.47 3.01 10.24
N THR A 132 2.23 1.92 10.36
CA THR A 132 2.30 1.11 11.58
C THR A 132 2.77 1.96 12.75
N LYS A 133 3.83 2.74 12.54
CA LYS A 133 4.36 3.69 13.52
C LYS A 133 3.25 4.66 13.95
N TYR A 134 2.59 5.32 13.01
CA TYR A 134 1.48 6.24 13.30
C TYR A 134 0.38 5.58 14.14
N ILE A 135 -0.05 4.36 13.77
CA ILE A 135 -1.06 3.62 14.52
C ILE A 135 -0.60 3.36 15.96
N VAL A 136 0.62 2.83 16.13
CA VAL A 136 1.19 2.50 17.44
C VAL A 136 1.33 3.74 18.33
N PHE A 137 1.83 4.86 17.80
CA PHE A 137 1.96 6.11 18.57
C PHE A 137 0.63 6.68 19.07
N HIS A 138 -0.49 6.28 18.45
CA HIS A 138 -1.82 6.70 18.86
C HIS A 138 -2.50 5.73 19.85
N LEU A 139 -1.93 4.55 20.08
CA LEU A 139 -2.47 3.59 21.06
C LEU A 139 -2.31 4.14 22.50
N PRO A 140 -3.37 4.11 23.33
CA PRO A 140 -3.27 4.46 24.75
C PRO A 140 -2.15 3.69 25.46
N GLU A 141 -2.06 2.39 25.20
CA GLU A 141 -1.09 1.48 25.82
C GLU A 141 0.35 1.89 25.49
N TYR A 142 0.61 2.39 24.28
CA TYR A 142 1.93 2.89 23.91
C TYR A 142 2.25 4.22 24.59
N LYS A 143 1.26 5.11 24.73
CA LYS A 143 1.43 6.42 25.41
C LYS A 143 1.65 6.28 26.91
N GLU A 144 1.05 5.27 27.53
CA GLU A 144 1.15 4.97 28.95
C GLU A 144 2.39 4.14 29.31
N ALA A 145 3.04 3.52 28.31
CA ALA A 145 4.26 2.76 28.52
C ALA A 145 5.42 3.69 28.92
N GLU A 146 6.13 3.33 29.99
CA GLU A 146 7.31 4.06 30.45
C GLU A 146 8.54 3.75 29.58
N TRP A 147 9.34 4.78 29.28
CA TRP A 147 10.69 4.61 28.75
C TRP A 147 11.56 3.93 29.82
N LYS A 148 12.24 2.82 29.46
CA LYS A 148 13.16 2.10 30.35
C LYS A 148 14.60 2.27 29.89
#